data_AF-A0AAE0FDS8-F1
#
_entry.id   AF-A0AAE0FDS8-F1
#
_cell.length_a   1.000
_cell.length_b   1.000
_cell.length_c   1.000
_cell.angle_alpha   90.00
_cell.angle_beta   90.00
_cell.angle_gamma   90.00
#
_symmetry.space_group_name_H-M   'P 1'
#
loop_
_entity.id
_entity.type
_entity.pdbx_description
1 polymer ?
#
loop_
_entity_poly.entity_id
_entity_poly.type
_entity_poly.pdbx_seq_one_letter_code
_entity_poly.pdbx_strand_id
1 'polypeptide(L)'
;ARELTREHPGLPFRIGFHASPSLQQMHMHVISQDLLGSNMKHKKHWNSFISPFFQDAESILAQLCSEGQVTVADYAVAEGWLKADLRCHRCEGNFKNMPTLKAHVTVCKAPLKALDTANQLH
;
A
#
# COMPACT_ATOMS: atom_id res chain seq x y z
N ALA A 1 12.58 -4.02 10.08
CA ALA A 1 12.45 -2.58 9.77
C ALA A 1 13.36 -1.67 10.60
N ARG A 2 13.61 -1.92 11.90
CA ARG A 2 14.46 -1.04 12.74
C ARG A 2 15.84 -0.71 12.13
N GLU A 3 16.48 -1.68 11.50
CA GLU A 3 17.76 -1.47 10.79
C GLU A 3 17.60 -0.60 9.54
N LEU A 4 16.65 -0.90 8.66
CA LEU A 4 16.30 -0.06 7.50
C LEU A 4 15.94 1.39 7.90
N THR A 5 15.22 1.57 9.02
CA THR A 5 14.92 2.91 9.54
C THR A 5 16.17 3.65 10.01
N ARG A 6 17.16 2.92 10.55
CA ARG A 6 18.45 3.48 10.97
C ARG A 6 19.31 3.87 9.77
N GLU A 7 19.30 3.06 8.72
CA GLU A 7 20.03 3.31 7.47
C GLU A 7 19.39 4.45 6.65
N HIS A 8 18.08 4.63 6.76
CA HIS A 8 17.32 5.64 6.04
C HIS A 8 16.49 6.54 7.00
N PRO A 9 17.15 7.36 7.84
CA PRO A 9 16.48 8.23 8.79
C PRO A 9 15.69 9.30 8.04
N GLY A 10 14.37 9.14 7.96
CA GLY A 10 13.47 10.05 7.24
C GLY A 10 12.57 9.35 6.22
N LEU A 11 12.81 8.07 5.91
CA LEU A 11 11.89 7.25 5.13
C LEU A 11 11.04 6.39 6.06
N PRO A 12 9.72 6.66 6.17
CA PRO A 12 8.83 5.77 6.88
C PRO A 12 8.60 4.50 6.05
N PHE A 13 8.48 3.37 6.73
CA PHE A 13 8.26 2.05 6.13
C PHE A 13 6.91 1.49 6.55
N ARG A 14 6.27 0.75 5.64
CA ARG A 14 5.11 -0.10 5.92
C ARG A 14 5.48 -1.56 5.76
N ILE A 15 4.83 -2.41 6.54
CA ILE A 15 5.04 -3.85 6.56
C ILE A 15 3.68 -4.52 6.40
N GLY A 16 3.54 -5.41 5.43
CA GLY A 16 2.23 -6.00 5.14
C GLY A 16 2.22 -6.95 3.95
N PHE A 17 1.03 -7.28 3.50
CA PHE A 17 0.76 -8.28 2.48
C PHE A 17 -0.18 -7.71 1.42
N HIS A 18 -0.16 -8.30 0.24
CA HIS A 18 -1.21 -8.05 -0.75
C HIS A 18 -2.46 -8.87 -0.45
N ALA A 19 -3.64 -8.25 -0.54
CA ALA A 19 -4.94 -8.88 -0.31
C ALA A 19 -5.23 -10.04 -1.28
N SER A 20 -4.63 -10.00 -2.47
CA SER A 20 -4.61 -11.14 -3.39
C SER A 20 -3.15 -11.46 -3.77
N PRO A 21 -2.69 -12.71 -3.59
CA PRO A 21 -1.30 -13.06 -3.81
C PRO A 21 -0.94 -13.05 -5.30
N SER A 22 0.19 -12.43 -5.65
CA SER A 22 0.78 -12.48 -6.99
C SER A 22 1.69 -13.68 -7.22
N LEU A 23 2.08 -14.37 -6.14
CA LEU A 23 2.93 -15.57 -6.11
C LEU A 23 2.28 -16.61 -5.21
N GLN A 24 2.58 -17.90 -5.40
CA GLN A 24 1.95 -18.95 -4.58
C GLN A 24 2.38 -18.92 -3.11
N GLN A 25 3.65 -18.59 -2.85
CA GLN A 25 4.16 -18.48 -1.49
C GLN A 25 3.76 -17.15 -0.87
N MET A 26 3.33 -17.22 0.39
CA MET A 26 3.11 -16.03 1.22
C MET A 26 4.42 -15.23 1.30
N HIS A 27 4.33 -13.95 0.98
CA HIS A 27 5.46 -13.03 1.07
C HIS A 27 5.01 -11.73 1.71
N MET A 28 5.82 -11.26 2.66
CA MET A 28 5.61 -10.00 3.35
C MET A 28 6.43 -8.92 2.67
N HIS A 29 5.81 -7.77 2.44
CA HIS A 29 6.48 -6.58 1.97
C HIS A 29 7.03 -5.78 3.14
N VAL A 30 8.26 -5.28 2.99
CA VAL A 30 8.80 -4.19 3.79
C VAL A 30 9.14 -3.08 2.80
N ILE A 31 8.38 -1.99 2.81
CA ILE A 31 8.40 -1.00 1.74
C ILE A 31 8.43 0.42 2.29
N SER A 32 9.35 1.24 1.77
CA SER A 32 9.40 2.68 2.09
C SER A 32 8.24 3.43 1.41
N GLN A 33 7.73 4.46 2.08
CA GLN A 33 6.55 5.23 1.65
C GLN A 33 6.89 6.40 0.71
N ASP A 34 8.11 6.50 0.19
CA ASP A 34 8.44 7.39 -0.92
C ASP A 34 7.88 6.82 -2.25
N LEU A 35 7.90 5.49 -2.42
CA LEU A 35 7.40 4.77 -3.59
C LEU A 35 7.99 5.24 -4.93
N LEU A 36 9.22 5.78 -4.92
CA LEU A 36 9.89 6.35 -6.10
C LEU A 36 10.81 5.36 -6.83
N GLY A 37 10.78 4.08 -6.47
CA GLY A 37 11.60 3.03 -7.10
C GLY A 37 11.42 2.97 -8.63
N SER A 38 12.50 2.64 -9.34
CA SER A 38 12.54 2.56 -10.82
C SER A 38 11.50 1.59 -11.40
N ASN A 39 11.13 0.55 -10.65
CA ASN A 39 10.15 -0.47 -11.04
C ASN A 39 8.68 -0.10 -10.74
N MET A 40 8.43 1.06 -10.13
CA MET A 40 7.08 1.59 -9.92
C MET A 40 6.49 2.15 -11.24
N LYS A 41 6.18 1.30 -12.22
CA LYS A 41 5.91 1.73 -13.61
C LYS A 41 4.42 1.86 -13.95
N HIS A 42 3.57 1.06 -13.33
CA HIS A 42 2.18 0.90 -13.75
C HIS A 42 1.20 1.24 -12.63
N LYS A 43 -0.03 1.60 -13.02
CA LYS A 43 -1.12 1.92 -12.10
C LYS A 43 -1.35 0.80 -11.06
N LYS A 44 -1.34 -0.45 -11.52
CA LYS A 44 -1.49 -1.62 -10.66
C LYS A 44 -0.41 -1.70 -9.57
N HIS A 45 0.85 -1.41 -9.89
CA HIS A 45 1.93 -1.41 -8.89
C HIS A 45 1.75 -0.30 -7.86
N TRP A 46 1.31 0.88 -8.29
CA TRP A 46 1.05 1.98 -7.36
C TRP A 46 -0.11 1.64 -6.42
N ASN A 47 -1.24 1.27 -7.01
CA ASN A 47 -2.46 0.97 -6.27
C ASN A 47 -2.30 -0.25 -5.36
N SER A 48 -1.43 -1.21 -5.68
CA SER A 48 -1.20 -2.37 -4.82
C SER A 48 -0.57 -2.02 -3.47
N PHE A 49 0.10 -0.86 -3.34
CA PHE A 49 0.73 -0.42 -2.09
C PHE A 49 -0.04 0.69 -1.35
N ILE A 50 -0.91 1.44 -2.05
CA ILE A 50 -1.55 2.64 -1.50
C ILE A 50 -3.07 2.53 -1.33
N SER A 51 -3.66 1.38 -1.71
CA SER A 51 -5.08 1.09 -1.53
C SER A 51 -5.27 0.00 -0.46
N PRO A 52 -6.51 -0.34 -0.08
CA PRO A 52 -6.79 -1.50 0.80
C PRO A 52 -6.26 -2.82 0.23
N PHE A 53 -5.80 -2.87 -1.03
CA PHE A 53 -5.07 -4.02 -1.52
C PHE A 53 -3.81 -4.33 -0.71
N PHE A 54 -3.19 -3.33 -0.04
CA PHE A 54 -2.11 -3.57 0.91
C PHE A 54 -2.66 -3.68 2.33
N GLN A 55 -2.56 -4.87 2.91
CA GLN A 55 -3.00 -5.19 4.26
C GLN A 55 -1.82 -5.11 5.23
N ASP A 56 -1.87 -4.16 6.18
CA ASP A 56 -0.80 -4.01 7.17
C ASP A 56 -0.70 -5.25 8.08
N ALA A 57 0.54 -5.66 8.37
CA ALA A 57 0.82 -6.88 9.13
C ALA A 57 0.23 -6.83 10.55
N GLU A 58 0.18 -5.64 11.16
CA GLU A 58 -0.43 -5.42 12.47
C GLU A 58 -1.94 -5.72 12.46
N SER A 59 -2.66 -5.29 11.43
CA SER A 59 -4.09 -5.56 11.25
C SER A 59 -4.36 -7.05 10.99
N ILE A 60 -3.54 -7.69 10.17
CA ILE A 60 -3.62 -9.14 9.91
C ILE A 60 -3.36 -9.94 11.20
N LEU A 61 -2.34 -9.56 11.97
CA LEU A 61 -2.03 -10.23 13.23
C LEU A 61 -3.16 -10.06 14.24
N ALA A 62 -3.75 -8.88 14.33
CA ALA A 62 -4.90 -8.63 15.20
C ALA A 62 -6.09 -9.54 14.85
N GLN A 63 -6.47 -9.63 13.57
CA GLN A 63 -7.54 -10.54 13.10
C GLN A 63 -7.23 -12.00 13.42
N LEU A 64 -6.00 -12.45 13.15
CA LEU A 64 -5.58 -13.82 13.47
C LEU A 64 -5.69 -14.11 14.97
N CYS A 65 -5.28 -13.17 15.82
CA CYS A 65 -5.36 -13.33 17.26
C CYS A 65 -6.81 -13.33 17.79
N SER A 66 -7.72 -12.55 17.20
CA SER A 66 -9.11 -12.44 17.66
C SER A 66 -10.04 -13.48 17.06
N GLU A 67 -9.87 -13.83 15.79
CA GLU A 67 -10.81 -14.64 15.00
C GLU A 67 -10.23 -16.01 14.60
N GLY A 68 -8.92 -16.20 14.74
CA GLY A 68 -8.22 -17.43 14.30
C GLY A 68 -8.05 -17.54 12.78
N GLN A 69 -8.48 -16.53 12.03
CA GLN A 69 -8.38 -16.47 10.57
C GLN A 69 -8.20 -15.03 10.10
N VAL A 70 -7.88 -14.85 8.81
CA VAL A 70 -7.82 -13.55 8.15
C VAL A 70 -8.94 -13.49 7.13
N THR A 71 -9.70 -12.39 7.12
CA THR A 71 -10.68 -12.16 6.06
C THR A 71 -9.94 -11.74 4.79
N VAL A 72 -10.11 -12.52 3.72
CA VAL A 72 -9.55 -12.21 2.40
C VAL A 72 -10.62 -11.56 1.55
N ALA A 73 -10.29 -10.43 0.92
CA ALA A 73 -11.20 -9.75 0.03
C ALA A 73 -11.56 -10.62 -1.19
N ASP A 74 -12.81 -10.50 -1.65
CA ASP A 74 -13.22 -11.12 -2.91
C ASP A 74 -12.34 -10.64 -4.07
N TYR A 75 -12.09 -11.52 -5.04
CA TYR A 75 -11.21 -11.22 -6.17
C TYR A 75 -11.66 -10.00 -6.97
N ALA A 76 -12.96 -9.83 -7.21
CA ALA A 76 -13.49 -8.70 -7.95
C ALA A 76 -13.29 -7.38 -7.18
N VAL A 77 -13.47 -7.41 -5.86
CA VAL A 77 -13.21 -6.26 -4.97
C VAL A 77 -11.72 -5.89 -5.00
N ALA A 78 -10.84 -6.88 -4.81
CA ALA A 78 -9.40 -6.68 -4.83
C ALA A 78 -8.91 -6.11 -6.18
N GLU A 79 -9.41 -6.64 -7.29
CA GLU A 79 -9.09 -6.14 -8.63
C GLU A 79 -9.67 -4.73 -8.88
N GLY A 80 -10.80 -4.40 -8.25
CA GLY A 80 -11.38 -3.05 -8.23
C GLY A 80 -10.42 -2.02 -7.64
N TRP A 81 -9.79 -2.32 -6.49
CA TRP A 81 -8.79 -1.45 -5.88
C TRP A 81 -7.56 -1.22 -6.78
N LEU A 82 -7.11 -2.26 -7.47
CA LEU A 82 -5.99 -2.14 -8.42
C LEU A 82 -6.34 -1.29 -9.64
N LYS A 83 -7.61 -1.28 -10.06
CA LYS A 83 -8.12 -0.51 -11.20
C LYS A 83 -8.57 0.91 -10.84
N ALA A 84 -8.68 1.24 -9.56
CA ALA A 84 -9.06 2.56 -9.08
C ALA A 84 -8.18 3.69 -9.66
N ASP A 85 -8.67 4.92 -9.55
CA ASP A 85 -7.95 6.11 -9.99
C ASP A 85 -6.58 6.25 -9.33
N LEU A 86 -5.63 6.81 -10.08
CA LEU A 86 -4.30 7.09 -9.55
C LEU A 86 -4.36 8.30 -8.61
N ARG A 87 -4.19 8.04 -7.32
CA ARG A 87 -4.20 9.08 -6.29
C ARG A 87 -2.85 9.19 -5.59
N CYS A 88 -2.46 10.40 -5.22
CA CYS A 88 -1.33 10.59 -4.31
C CYS A 88 -1.65 10.06 -2.92
N HIS A 89 -0.78 9.23 -2.35
CA HIS A 89 -0.94 8.64 -1.01
C HIS A 89 -0.75 9.65 0.15
N ARG A 90 -0.50 10.93 -0.17
CA ARG A 90 -0.36 12.03 0.79
C ARG A 90 -1.53 13.01 0.72
N CYS A 91 -1.69 13.64 -0.44
CA CYS A 91 -2.69 14.70 -0.64
C CYS A 91 -3.99 14.24 -1.33
N GLU A 92 -4.07 12.97 -1.75
CA GLU A 92 -5.21 12.39 -2.51
C GLU A 92 -5.52 13.03 -3.86
N GLY A 93 -4.66 13.93 -4.36
CA GLY A 93 -4.78 14.46 -5.72
C GLY A 93 -4.88 13.33 -6.74
N ASN A 94 -5.75 13.50 -7.74
CA ASN A 94 -5.99 12.54 -8.81
C ASN A 94 -5.08 12.83 -10.02
N PHE A 95 -4.53 11.79 -10.64
CA PHE A 95 -3.60 11.89 -11.76
C PHE A 95 -4.01 10.98 -12.91
N LYS A 96 -3.85 11.49 -14.14
CA LYS A 96 -4.18 10.71 -15.35
C LYS A 96 -3.22 9.56 -15.63
N ASN A 97 -1.96 9.67 -15.21
CA ASN A 97 -0.94 8.66 -15.48
C ASN A 97 0.23 8.69 -14.48
N MET A 98 1.01 7.60 -14.48
CA MET A 98 2.14 7.40 -13.57
C MET A 98 3.23 8.48 -13.66
N PRO A 99 3.66 8.94 -14.86
CA PRO A 99 4.61 10.05 -14.95
C PRO A 99 4.16 11.31 -14.22
N THR A 100 2.91 11.74 -14.43
CA THR A 100 2.38 12.94 -13.76
C THR A 100 2.30 12.78 -12.25
N LEU A 101 1.95 11.59 -11.78
CA LEU A 101 1.90 11.27 -10.36
C LEU A 101 3.29 11.26 -9.72
N LYS A 102 4.29 10.62 -10.35
CA LYS A 102 5.66 10.59 -9.84
C LYS A 102 6.26 11.98 -9.74
N ALA A 103 6.07 12.81 -10.77
CA ALA A 103 6.52 14.20 -10.75
C ALA A 103 5.88 15.01 -9.62
N HIS A 104 4.64 14.69 -9.24
CA HIS A 104 3.99 15.31 -8.09
C HIS A 104 4.53 14.77 -6.75
N VAL A 105 4.68 13.45 -6.60
CA VAL A 105 5.10 12.82 -5.33
C VAL A 105 6.46 13.33 -4.86
N THR A 106 7.38 13.65 -5.78
CA THR A 106 8.71 14.19 -5.45
C THR A 106 8.67 15.58 -4.80
N VAL A 107 7.60 16.35 -5.02
CA VAL A 107 7.43 17.72 -4.49
C VAL A 107 6.29 17.83 -3.48
N CYS A 108 5.51 16.77 -3.29
CA CYS A 108 4.35 16.77 -2.40
C CYS A 108 4.78 16.78 -0.93
N LYS A 109 4.42 17.86 -0.22
CA LYS A 109 4.74 18.06 1.20
C LYS A 109 3.60 17.68 2.15
N ALA A 110 2.48 17.17 1.63
CA ALA A 110 1.40 16.71 2.47
C ALA A 110 1.88 15.54 3.36
N PRO A 111 1.36 15.45 4.60
CA PRO A 111 1.70 14.34 5.48
C PRO A 111 1.26 13.02 4.86
N LEU A 112 1.94 11.93 5.23
CA LEU A 112 1.44 10.60 4.92
C LEU A 112 0.13 10.39 5.67
N LYS A 113 -0.90 9.97 4.95
CA LYS A 113 -2.13 9.52 5.59
C LYS A 113 -1.90 8.12 6.15
N ALA A 114 -2.41 7.88 7.36
CA ALA A 114 -2.74 6.52 7.73
C ALA A 114 -3.80 6.06 6.73
N LEU A 115 -3.54 4.99 6.00
CA LEU A 115 -4.59 4.38 5.18
C LEU A 115 -5.56 3.73 6.17
N ASP A 116 -6.78 4.25 6.24
CA ASP A 116 -7.82 3.75 7.15
C ASP A 116 -8.14 2.28 6.80
N THR A 117 -7.53 1.35 7.53
CA THR A 117 -7.88 -0.08 7.46
C THR A 117 -9.11 -0.41 8.30
N ALA A 118 -9.60 0.54 9.10
CA ALA A 118 -10.62 0.29 10.12
C ALA A 118 -12.08 0.33 9.62
N ASN A 119 -12.36 0.75 8.38
CA ASN A 119 -13.73 1.11 7.99
C ASN A 119 -14.18 0.64 6.59
N GLN A 120 -13.55 -0.40 6.01
CA GLN A 120 -13.86 -0.81 4.63
C GLN A 120 -14.19 -2.30 4.44
N LEU A 121 -14.64 -2.97 5.50
CA LEU A 121 -15.30 -4.28 5.43
C LEU A 121 -16.74 -4.14 5.96
N HIS A 122 -17.57 -3.40 5.23
CA HIS A 122 -19.03 -3.43 5.31
C HIS A 122 -19.59 -3.44 3.89
#